data_AF-A0A150L582-F1
#
_entry.id   AF-A0A150L582-F1
#
_cell.length_a   1.000
_cell.length_b   1.000
_cell.length_c   1.000
_cell.angle_alpha   90.00
_cell.angle_beta   90.00
_cell.angle_gamma   90.00
#
_symmetry.space_group_name_H-M   'P 1'
#
loop_
_entity.id
_entity.type
_entity.pdbx_description
1 polymer ?
#
loop_
_entity_poly.entity_id
_entity_poly.type
_entity_poly.pdbx_seq_one_letter_code
_entity_poly.pdbx_strand_id
1 'polypeptide(L)' 'MPLSAIFLTKIKLVVDVNGESRISAEDFAVAILDEAENPRFSRMRFTVGY' A
#
# COMPACT_ATOMS: atom_id res chain seq x y z
N MET A 1 10.28 11.58 -9.35
CA MET A 1 9.83 11.87 -7.97
C MET A 1 10.14 10.64 -7.15
N PRO A 2 10.75 10.76 -5.96
CA PRO A 2 11.25 9.57 -5.26
C PRO A 2 10.06 8.70 -4.88
N LEU A 3 10.14 7.40 -5.20
CA LEU A 3 9.20 6.39 -4.71
C LEU A 3 9.24 6.45 -3.18
N SER A 4 8.28 7.10 -2.54
CA SER A 4 7.96 6.84 -1.14
C SER A 4 7.58 5.36 -1.06
N ALA A 5 8.29 4.60 -0.23
CA ALA A 5 8.13 3.15 -0.15
C ALA A 5 6.67 2.82 0.19
N ILE A 6 6.01 2.08 -0.70
CA ILE A 6 4.62 1.65 -0.49
C ILE A 6 4.61 0.51 0.53
N PHE A 7 3.85 0.66 1.60
CA PHE A 7 3.67 -0.38 2.61
C PHE A 7 2.34 -1.10 2.43
N LEU A 8 2.40 -2.44 2.31
CA LEU A 8 1.24 -3.34 2.32
C LEU A 8 1.12 -4.04 3.67
N THR A 9 -0.02 -3.89 4.35
CA THR A 9 -0.23 -4.49 5.68
C THR A 9 -1.53 -5.27 5.78
N LYS A 10 -1.54 -6.25 6.70
CA LYS A 10 -2.76 -6.95 7.11
C LYS A 10 -3.54 -6.07 8.10
N ILE A 11 -4.55 -5.39 7.59
CA ILE A 11 -5.61 -4.70 8.36
C ILE A 11 -5.03 -3.85 9.49
N LYS A 12 -4.11 -2.95 9.15
CA LYS A 12 -3.61 -1.87 10.01
C LYS A 12 -3.51 -0.60 9.20
N LEU A 13 -3.85 0.53 9.84
CA LEU A 13 -3.65 1.86 9.25
C LEU A 13 -2.16 2.05 8.98
N VAL A 14 -1.85 2.43 7.76
CA VAL A 14 -0.50 2.84 7.36
C VAL A 14 -0.44 4.36 7.50
N VAL A 15 0.58 4.86 8.19
CA VAL A 15 0.78 6.29 8.43
C VAL A 15 2.23 6.63 8.15
N ASP A 16 2.42 7.74 7.47
CA ASP A 16 3.75 8.28 7.22
C ASP A 16 4.32 8.90 8.52
N VAL A 17 5.57 9.36 8.48
CA VAL A 17 6.29 10.02 9.58
C VAL A 17 5.55 11.21 10.18
N ASN A 18 4.67 11.84 9.42
CA ASN A 18 3.84 12.97 9.85
C ASN A 18 2.51 12.52 10.50
N GLY A 19 2.27 11.21 10.62
CA GLY A 19 1.01 10.64 11.13
C GLY A 19 -0.15 10.68 10.13
N GLU A 20 0.13 10.97 8.84
CA GLU A 20 -0.89 11.06 7.81
C GLU A 20 -1.05 9.72 7.07
N SER A 21 -2.29 9.23 6.97
CA SER A 21 -2.63 8.05 6.15
C SER A 21 -3.01 8.49 4.75
N ARG A 22 -2.05 8.49 3.83
CA ARG A 22 -2.26 8.90 2.43
C ARG A 22 -1.58 7.94 1.47
N ILE A 23 -2.10 7.89 0.26
CA ILE A 23 -1.49 7.23 -0.90
C ILE A 23 -1.90 7.99 -2.16
N SER A 24 -1.00 8.11 -3.14
CA SER A 24 -1.35 8.61 -4.47
C SER A 24 -2.16 7.58 -5.25
N ALA A 25 -2.86 8.01 -6.29
CA ALA A 25 -3.61 7.09 -7.14
C ALA A 25 -2.67 6.20 -7.96
N GLU A 26 -1.53 6.74 -8.37
CA GLU A 26 -0.50 6.05 -9.13
C GLU A 26 0.16 4.94 -8.30
N ASP A 27 0.55 5.25 -7.05
CA ASP A 27 1.16 4.27 -6.15
C ASP A 27 0.14 3.23 -5.71
N PHE A 28 -1.13 3.61 -5.56
CA PHE A 28 -2.20 2.65 -5.34
C PHE A 28 -2.32 1.66 -6.50
N ALA A 29 -2.29 2.12 -7.75
CA ALA A 29 -2.34 1.24 -8.92
C ALA A 29 -1.14 0.28 -8.98
N VAL A 30 0.06 0.76 -8.64
CA VAL A 30 1.28 -0.08 -8.54
C VAL A 30 1.11 -1.15 -7.45
N ALA A 31 0.60 -0.78 -6.27
CA ALA A 31 0.39 -1.73 -5.18
C ALA A 31 -0.60 -2.84 -5.52
N ILE A 32 -1.66 -2.50 -6.26
CA ILE A 32 -2.64 -3.49 -6.74
C ILE A 32 -2.04 -4.41 -7.80
N LEU A 33 -1.22 -3.86 -8.72
CA LEU A 33 -0.55 -4.65 -9.74
C LEU A 33 0.42 -5.66 -9.12
N ASP A 34 1.25 -5.23 -8.16
CA ASP A 34 2.21 -6.10 -7.45
C ASP A 34 1.49 -7.25 -6.72
N GLU A 35 0.37 -6.97 -6.03
CA GLU A 35 -0.43 -7.99 -5.35
C GLU A 35 -1.14 -8.94 -6.35
N ALA A 36 -1.48 -8.48 -7.55
CA ALA A 36 -2.04 -9.34 -8.59
C ALA A 36 -1.00 -10.28 -9.20
N GLU A 37 0.24 -9.81 -9.36
CA GLU A 37 1.37 -10.60 -9.88
C GLU A 37 1.92 -11.58 -8.82
N ASN A 38 2.04 -11.11 -7.58
CA ASN A 38 2.56 -11.87 -6.45
C ASN A 38 1.58 -11.81 -5.27
N PRO A 39 0.55 -12.66 -5.26
CA PRO A 39 -0.50 -12.60 -4.23
C PRO A 39 0.05 -12.94 -2.84
N ARG A 40 0.14 -11.92 -1.97
CA ARG A 40 0.57 -12.04 -0.55
C ARG A 40 -0.62 -12.06 0.41
N PHE A 41 -1.76 -11.52 0.00
CA PHE A 41 -2.98 -11.35 0.79
C PHE A 41 -4.21 -11.95 0.12
N SER A 42 -4.07 -13.17 -0.44
CA SER A 42 -5.18 -13.89 -1.07
C SER A 42 -6.36 -14.10 -0.12
N ARG A 43 -7.57 -13.76 -0.60
CA ARG A 43 -8.85 -13.88 0.14
C ARG A 43 -8.87 -13.14 1.48
N MET A 44 -8.05 -12.10 1.63
CA MET A 44 -8.00 -11.25 2.83
C MET A 44 -8.09 -9.77 2.44
N ARG A 45 -8.49 -8.93 3.40
CA ARG A 45 -8.39 -7.48 3.24
C ARG A 45 -6.97 -7.03 3.60
N PHE A 46 -6.45 -6.06 2.85
CA PHE A 46 -5.16 -5.43 3.11
C PHE A 46 -5.28 -3.90 3.01
N THR A 47 -4.27 -3.20 3.52
CA THR A 47 -4.19 -1.74 3.53
C THR A 47 -2.87 -1.31 2.89
N VAL A 48 -2.92 -0.21 2.14
CA VAL A 48 -1.75 0.37 1.47
C VAL A 48 -1.61 1.84 1.82
N GLY A 49 -0.37 2.32 1.95
CA GLY A 49 -0.04 3.70 2.29
C GLY A 49 1.47 3.96 2.31
N TYR A 50 1.84 5.21 2.60
CA TYR A 50 3.22 5.62 2.86
C TYR A 50 3.62 5.43 4.32
#